data_AF-A0A951VG25-F1
#
_entry.id   AF-A0A951VG25-F1
#
_cell.length_a   1.000
_cell.length_b   1.000
_cell.length_c   1.000
_cell.angle_alpha   90.00
_cell.angle_beta   90.00
_cell.angle_gamma   90.00
#
_symmetry.space_group_name_H-M   'P 1'
#
loop_
_entity.id
_entity.type
_entity.pdbx_description
1 polymer ?
#
loop_
_entity_poly.entity_id
_entity_poly.type
_entity_poly.pdbx_seq_one_letter_code
_entity_poly.pdbx_strand_id
1 'polypeptide(L)'
;MPPTTPKDATSSPSPRAPRRAAWWFWPLRILAWLGMLAAAGAVATALLIAVALAFAYPNLPDISDLADYRPKLPLRVYSSEGALLGEFGEERRNLTPISEIPKVMTDAVLAIEDTRFFEHGGVDYKGMLRAVMANLGRVKSQGASTITMQVARNVYLSSEKTFTRKIYEILLTYKLEHLLSKNQILEIYMNQIYLGNRAYGFAAASETYFGKPLKSVSIAEAAMLAGLPKAPSTYNPISNPKRARMRQQLIIDRMEETGFIDAAQAAAARKEAVHIRTGQDSTRIHAEYVAEMARQLIYAQYGAEAYTRGLNVYTTLSASDQEAAYQALRRGIMNYERRQHYRGPEEFIELPQDAEGIDDAIDDALADHPDNGDVLSAVVLEVSKRKMIAVRGNGDTIEITGDGLKPVQSGLSDKAPPNIKL
;
A
#
# COMPACT_ATOMS: atom_id res chain seq x y z
N MET A 1 -29.87 77.57 -91.22
CA MET A 1 -29.04 78.76 -91.55
C MET A 1 -27.91 78.88 -90.52
N PRO A 2 -26.79 79.55 -90.84
CA PRO A 2 -25.63 79.77 -89.95
C PRO A 2 -25.89 80.99 -89.00
N PRO A 3 -24.94 81.59 -88.21
CA PRO A 3 -23.47 81.41 -88.20
C PRO A 3 -22.74 81.51 -86.80
N THR A 4 -21.41 81.70 -86.84
CA THR A 4 -20.47 82.36 -85.87
C THR A 4 -20.14 81.79 -84.47
N THR A 5 -18.94 81.20 -84.34
CA THR A 5 -17.71 81.67 -83.59
C THR A 5 -17.79 82.79 -82.51
N PRO A 6 -16.81 82.93 -81.55
CA PRO A 6 -15.67 82.06 -81.16
C PRO A 6 -15.24 82.02 -79.64
N LYS A 7 -14.14 81.29 -79.37
CA LYS A 7 -12.93 81.67 -78.54
C LYS A 7 -12.69 81.21 -77.07
N ASP A 8 -11.45 80.69 -76.90
CA ASP A 8 -10.47 80.80 -75.78
C ASP A 8 -10.58 80.00 -74.45
N ALA A 9 -9.42 79.94 -73.76
CA ALA A 9 -9.13 79.54 -72.37
C ALA A 9 -8.87 78.05 -72.00
N THR A 10 -7.63 77.65 -72.23
CA THR A 10 -6.78 76.69 -71.45
C THR A 10 -7.10 76.50 -69.95
N SER A 11 -6.91 75.27 -69.41
CA SER A 11 -5.95 75.01 -68.30
C SER A 11 -5.84 73.55 -67.81
N SER A 12 -4.60 73.16 -67.47
CA SER A 12 -4.11 72.25 -66.41
C SER A 12 -4.68 70.82 -66.16
N PRO A 13 -3.80 69.81 -65.93
CA PRO A 13 -4.21 68.47 -65.48
C PRO A 13 -4.46 68.40 -63.96
N SER A 14 -5.50 67.66 -63.54
CA SER A 14 -5.75 67.35 -62.11
C SER A 14 -5.13 66.01 -61.69
N PRO A 15 -4.66 65.88 -60.44
CA PRO A 15 -3.85 64.73 -60.00
C PRO A 15 -4.67 63.47 -59.73
N ARG A 16 -4.06 62.30 -59.95
CA ARG A 16 -4.60 61.00 -59.50
C ARG A 16 -4.57 60.91 -57.98
N ALA A 17 -5.72 60.67 -57.35
CA ALA A 17 -5.80 60.42 -55.91
C ALA A 17 -5.01 59.14 -55.52
N PRO A 18 -4.29 59.14 -54.38
CA PRO A 18 -3.52 57.98 -53.96
C PRO A 18 -4.43 56.83 -53.51
N ARG A 19 -4.22 55.64 -54.07
CA ARG A 19 -4.84 54.39 -53.58
C ARG A 19 -4.30 54.10 -52.17
N ARG A 20 -5.04 54.50 -51.13
CA ARG A 20 -4.71 54.17 -49.73
C ARG A 20 -4.52 52.66 -49.59
N ALA A 21 -3.31 52.22 -49.28
CA ALA A 21 -2.95 50.82 -49.33
C ALA A 21 -3.60 50.04 -48.16
N ALA A 22 -4.17 48.87 -48.46
CA ALA A 22 -4.98 48.07 -47.54
C ALA A 22 -4.15 47.27 -46.51
N TRP A 23 -3.05 47.83 -46.02
CA TRP A 23 -2.09 47.16 -45.14
C TRP A 23 -2.65 46.86 -43.74
N TRP A 24 -3.62 47.65 -43.25
CA TRP A 24 -4.23 47.47 -41.92
C TRP A 24 -5.01 46.14 -41.76
N PHE A 25 -5.43 45.51 -42.86
CA PHE A 25 -6.16 44.23 -42.81
C PHE A 25 -5.25 42.98 -42.71
N TRP A 26 -3.93 43.15 -42.83
CA TRP A 26 -2.97 42.04 -42.74
C TRP A 26 -2.91 41.37 -41.35
N PRO A 27 -2.77 42.09 -40.21
CA PRO A 27 -2.75 41.43 -38.89
C PRO A 27 -4.05 40.68 -38.59
N LEU A 28 -5.22 41.21 -38.99
CA LEU A 28 -6.52 40.53 -38.87
C LEU A 28 -6.57 39.23 -39.69
N ARG A 29 -6.01 39.22 -40.90
CA ARG A 29 -5.89 38.02 -41.73
C ARG A 29 -4.93 36.99 -41.12
N ILE A 30 -3.80 37.43 -40.57
CA ILE A 30 -2.83 36.54 -39.91
C ILE A 30 -3.47 35.88 -38.67
N LEU A 31 -4.19 36.64 -37.85
CA LEU A 31 -4.95 36.10 -36.71
C LEU A 31 -6.04 35.11 -37.15
N ALA A 32 -6.75 35.38 -38.25
CA ALA A 32 -7.74 34.45 -38.81
C ALA A 32 -7.07 33.15 -39.33
N TRP A 33 -5.93 33.23 -40.00
CA TRP A 33 -5.17 32.06 -40.44
C TRP A 33 -4.61 31.25 -39.27
N LEU A 34 -4.11 31.90 -38.22
CA LEU A 34 -3.66 31.22 -36.99
C LEU A 34 -4.84 30.53 -36.28
N GLY A 35 -6.02 31.18 -36.22
CA GLY A 35 -7.24 30.58 -35.68
C GLY A 35 -7.72 29.38 -36.47
N MET A 36 -7.72 29.45 -37.80
CA MET A 36 -8.07 28.31 -38.67
C MET A 36 -7.04 27.18 -38.57
N LEU A 37 -5.74 27.48 -38.45
CA LEU A 37 -4.69 26.49 -38.26
C LEU A 37 -4.81 25.79 -36.90
N ALA A 38 -5.11 26.53 -35.84
CA ALA A 38 -5.37 25.97 -34.51
C ALA A 38 -6.64 25.08 -34.50
N ALA A 39 -7.72 25.52 -35.17
CA ALA A 39 -8.94 24.73 -35.31
C ALA A 39 -8.70 23.44 -36.13
N ALA A 40 -7.97 23.52 -37.24
CA ALA A 40 -7.60 22.36 -38.05
C ALA A 40 -6.70 21.38 -37.26
N GLY A 41 -5.74 21.88 -36.49
CA GLY A 41 -4.91 21.07 -35.58
C GLY A 41 -5.73 20.39 -34.48
N ALA A 42 -6.70 21.09 -33.91
CA ALA A 42 -7.62 20.51 -32.92
C ALA A 42 -8.52 19.41 -33.52
N VAL A 43 -9.07 19.62 -34.73
CA VAL A 43 -9.86 18.60 -35.45
C VAL A 43 -8.99 17.40 -35.84
N ALA A 44 -7.78 17.61 -36.35
CA ALA A 44 -6.85 16.53 -36.65
C ALA A 44 -6.48 15.71 -35.39
N THR A 45 -6.26 16.38 -34.26
CA THR A 45 -5.99 15.73 -32.97
C THR A 45 -7.21 14.96 -32.47
N ALA A 46 -8.41 15.52 -32.59
CA ALA A 46 -9.66 14.83 -32.24
C ALA A 46 -9.91 13.59 -33.11
N LEU A 47 -9.60 13.65 -34.40
CA LEU A 47 -9.68 12.49 -35.31
C LEU A 47 -8.63 11.42 -34.97
N LEU A 48 -7.39 11.81 -34.66
CA LEU A 48 -6.35 10.86 -34.20
C LEU A 48 -6.75 10.18 -32.89
N ILE A 49 -7.33 10.92 -31.94
CA ILE A 49 -7.89 10.36 -30.70
C ILE A 49 -9.06 9.41 -31.03
N ALA A 50 -10.01 9.81 -31.88
CA ALA A 50 -11.14 8.96 -32.25
C ALA A 50 -10.71 7.64 -32.89
N VAL A 51 -9.72 7.67 -33.80
CA VAL A 51 -9.12 6.46 -34.39
C VAL A 51 -8.41 5.62 -33.34
N ALA A 52 -7.59 6.22 -32.46
CA ALA A 52 -6.91 5.50 -31.39
C ALA A 52 -7.90 4.82 -30.42
N LEU A 53 -9.01 5.49 -30.08
CA LEU A 53 -10.07 4.92 -29.25
C LEU A 53 -10.83 3.81 -29.99
N ALA A 54 -11.09 3.95 -31.30
CA ALA A 54 -11.75 2.93 -32.11
C ALA A 54 -10.91 1.64 -32.25
N PHE A 55 -9.57 1.74 -32.24
CA PHE A 55 -8.69 0.58 -32.16
C PHE A 55 -8.48 0.05 -30.74
N ALA A 56 -8.46 0.90 -29.71
CA ALA A 56 -8.25 0.48 -28.33
C ALA A 56 -9.48 -0.14 -27.68
N TYR A 57 -10.69 0.37 -27.93
CA TYR A 57 -11.92 -0.07 -27.26
C TYR A 57 -12.26 -1.55 -27.51
N PRO A 58 -12.16 -2.11 -28.74
CA PRO A 58 -12.38 -3.54 -28.99
C PRO A 58 -11.30 -4.46 -28.37
N ASN A 59 -10.14 -3.90 -28.01
CA ASN A 59 -9.04 -4.61 -27.34
C ASN A 59 -9.07 -4.44 -25.81
N LEU A 60 -10.13 -3.86 -25.24
CA LEU A 60 -10.34 -3.86 -23.80
C LEU A 60 -10.65 -5.28 -23.32
N PRO A 61 -10.03 -5.77 -22.24
CA PRO A 61 -10.42 -7.05 -21.63
C PRO A 61 -11.91 -7.04 -21.25
N ASP A 62 -12.50 -8.22 -21.18
CA ASP A 62 -13.80 -8.33 -20.53
C ASP A 62 -13.66 -7.98 -19.03
N ILE A 63 -14.65 -7.28 -18.52
CA ILE A 63 -14.73 -6.91 -17.10
C ILE A 63 -16.06 -7.32 -16.47
N SER A 64 -16.87 -8.10 -17.19
CA SER A 64 -18.13 -8.67 -16.70
C SER A 64 -17.93 -9.48 -15.41
N ASP A 65 -16.76 -10.12 -15.26
CA ASP A 65 -16.35 -10.86 -14.06
C ASP A 65 -16.25 -9.99 -12.77
N LEU A 66 -16.23 -8.65 -12.86
CA LEU A 66 -16.30 -7.78 -11.68
C LEU A 66 -17.74 -7.44 -11.26
N ALA A 67 -18.76 -7.79 -12.04
CA ALA A 67 -20.15 -7.75 -11.58
C ALA A 67 -20.42 -8.84 -10.52
N ASP A 68 -19.66 -9.94 -10.57
CA ASP A 68 -19.63 -11.04 -9.61
C ASP A 68 -18.19 -11.21 -9.10
N TYR A 69 -17.71 -10.22 -8.33
CA TYR A 69 -16.32 -10.12 -7.89
C TYR A 69 -15.91 -11.31 -7.01
N ARG A 70 -15.24 -12.28 -7.65
CA ARG A 70 -14.69 -13.50 -7.03
C ARG A 70 -13.16 -13.44 -7.01
N PRO A 71 -12.54 -12.75 -6.04
CA PRO A 71 -11.09 -12.73 -5.92
C PRO A 71 -10.56 -14.12 -5.51
N LYS A 72 -9.27 -14.37 -5.76
CA LYS A 72 -8.58 -15.51 -5.13
C LYS A 72 -8.70 -15.41 -3.61
N LEU A 73 -9.07 -16.52 -2.97
CA LEU A 73 -9.14 -16.63 -1.51
C LEU A 73 -8.31 -17.84 -1.05
N PRO A 74 -7.51 -17.70 0.02
CA PRO A 74 -6.62 -18.77 0.49
C PRO A 74 -7.40 -19.94 1.10
N LEU A 75 -6.77 -21.11 1.11
CA LEU A 75 -7.20 -22.25 1.91
C LEU A 75 -7.06 -21.90 3.40
N ARG A 76 -8.08 -22.18 4.22
CA ARG A 76 -8.01 -22.03 5.68
C ARG A 76 -8.31 -23.35 6.37
N VAL A 77 -7.56 -23.62 7.43
CA VAL A 77 -7.71 -24.80 8.29
C VAL A 77 -8.10 -24.34 9.69
N TYR A 78 -9.13 -24.95 10.24
CA TYR A 78 -9.77 -24.59 11.51
C TYR A 78 -9.81 -25.77 12.47
N SER A 79 -9.84 -25.48 13.77
CA SER A 79 -10.15 -26.45 14.82
C SER A 79 -11.63 -26.85 14.79
N SER A 80 -12.01 -27.83 15.60
CA SER A 80 -13.41 -28.25 15.78
C SER A 80 -14.30 -27.12 16.34
N GLU A 81 -13.71 -26.21 17.11
CA GLU A 81 -14.34 -25.00 17.67
C GLU A 81 -14.29 -23.79 16.70
N GLY A 82 -13.69 -23.94 15.52
CA GLY A 82 -13.58 -22.88 14.52
C GLY A 82 -12.42 -21.90 14.71
N ALA A 83 -11.43 -22.21 15.55
CA ALA A 83 -10.21 -21.40 15.69
C ALA A 83 -9.26 -21.63 14.51
N LEU A 84 -8.64 -20.58 13.97
CA LEU A 84 -7.78 -20.68 12.79
C LEU A 84 -6.42 -21.33 13.13
N LEU A 85 -6.16 -22.49 12.53
CA LEU A 85 -4.93 -23.28 12.68
C LEU A 85 -3.90 -22.99 11.58
N GLY A 86 -4.35 -22.60 10.38
CA GLY A 86 -3.46 -22.32 9.25
C GLY A 86 -4.16 -21.65 8.08
N GLU A 87 -3.39 -20.93 7.27
CA GLU A 87 -3.84 -20.24 6.05
C GLU A 87 -2.80 -20.42 4.95
N PHE A 88 -3.22 -20.92 3.78
CA PHE A 88 -2.34 -21.29 2.67
C PHE A 88 -2.76 -20.62 1.36
N GLY A 89 -1.90 -19.77 0.84
CA GLY A 89 -2.05 -19.08 -0.44
C GLY A 89 -1.00 -17.98 -0.61
N GLU A 90 -0.86 -17.46 -1.84
CA GLU A 90 0.02 -16.33 -2.14
C GLU A 90 -0.53 -15.02 -1.57
N GLU A 91 -1.85 -14.84 -1.65
CA GLU A 91 -2.59 -13.64 -1.30
C GLU A 91 -3.40 -13.87 -0.02
N ARG A 92 -3.04 -13.24 1.10
CA ARG A 92 -3.90 -13.18 2.28
C ARG A 92 -5.02 -12.18 2.01
N ARG A 93 -6.24 -12.68 1.77
CA ARG A 93 -7.42 -11.84 1.53
C ARG A 93 -8.59 -12.32 2.39
N ASN A 94 -9.29 -11.38 3.02
CA ASN A 94 -10.57 -11.63 3.68
C ASN A 94 -11.64 -10.77 3.00
N LEU A 95 -12.51 -11.38 2.20
CA LEU A 95 -13.55 -10.68 1.44
C LEU A 95 -14.58 -10.08 2.41
N THR A 96 -14.56 -8.76 2.52
CA THR A 96 -15.37 -7.98 3.46
C THR A 96 -16.35 -7.10 2.66
N PRO A 97 -17.67 -7.30 2.79
CA PRO A 97 -18.67 -6.44 2.15
C PRO A 97 -18.51 -4.97 2.58
N ILE A 98 -18.81 -4.03 1.69
CA ILE A 98 -18.66 -2.58 1.96
C ILE A 98 -19.54 -2.09 3.12
N SER A 99 -20.62 -2.81 3.44
CA SER A 99 -21.47 -2.58 4.62
C SER A 99 -20.83 -3.01 5.95
N GLU A 100 -19.79 -3.85 5.92
CA GLU A 100 -19.04 -4.29 7.12
C GLU A 100 -17.73 -3.52 7.31
N ILE A 101 -17.27 -2.79 6.29
CA ILE A 101 -16.13 -1.88 6.39
C ILE A 101 -16.55 -0.65 7.21
N PRO A 102 -15.89 -0.34 8.34
CA PRO A 102 -16.31 0.76 9.19
C PRO A 102 -16.07 2.11 8.51
N LYS A 103 -16.98 3.06 8.71
CA LYS A 103 -16.95 4.37 8.05
C LYS A 103 -15.58 5.07 8.14
N VAL A 104 -14.92 5.01 9.31
CA VAL A 104 -13.59 5.60 9.54
C VAL A 104 -12.51 5.09 8.57
N MET A 105 -12.58 3.83 8.15
CA MET A 105 -11.64 3.23 7.20
C MET A 105 -11.91 3.71 5.77
N THR A 106 -13.20 3.76 5.38
CA THR A 106 -13.64 4.36 4.11
C THR A 106 -13.24 5.84 4.04
N ASP A 107 -13.54 6.62 5.08
CA ASP A 107 -13.22 8.03 5.21
C ASP A 107 -11.70 8.29 5.09
N ALA A 108 -10.86 7.48 5.76
CA ALA A 108 -9.40 7.61 5.69
C ALA A 108 -8.84 7.37 4.28
N VAL A 109 -9.42 6.43 3.53
CA VAL A 109 -9.06 6.16 2.13
C VAL A 109 -9.51 7.29 1.21
N LEU A 110 -10.75 7.76 1.35
CA LEU A 110 -11.28 8.87 0.57
C LEU A 110 -10.51 10.18 0.85
N ALA A 111 -10.14 10.44 2.10
CA ALA A 111 -9.36 11.63 2.48
C ALA A 111 -8.02 11.75 1.73
N ILE A 112 -7.35 10.63 1.42
CA ILE A 112 -5.98 10.63 0.86
C ILE A 112 -5.88 10.22 -0.60
N GLU A 113 -6.72 9.30 -1.08
CA GLU A 113 -6.67 8.81 -2.46
C GLU A 113 -7.70 9.50 -3.36
N ASP A 114 -8.93 9.76 -2.87
CA ASP A 114 -10.01 10.28 -3.72
C ASP A 114 -11.18 10.92 -2.93
N THR A 115 -11.02 12.18 -2.52
CA THR A 115 -11.98 12.88 -1.63
C THR A 115 -13.36 13.04 -2.24
N ARG A 116 -13.46 13.00 -3.58
CA ARG A 116 -14.69 13.31 -4.33
C ARG A 116 -15.12 12.14 -5.22
N PHE A 117 -14.71 10.93 -4.83
CA PHE A 117 -15.04 9.66 -5.47
C PHE A 117 -16.52 9.52 -5.85
N PHE A 118 -17.44 9.95 -4.99
CA PHE A 118 -18.89 9.89 -5.23
C PHE A 118 -19.44 11.03 -6.13
N GLU A 119 -18.67 12.08 -6.42
CA GLU A 119 -19.11 13.22 -7.26
C GLU A 119 -18.85 13.04 -8.77
N HIS A 120 -17.93 12.16 -9.17
CA HIS A 120 -17.46 12.07 -10.56
C HIS A 120 -17.68 10.69 -11.19
N GLY A 121 -17.95 10.66 -12.50
CA GLY A 121 -17.92 9.43 -13.30
C GLY A 121 -16.49 9.00 -13.61
N GLY A 122 -15.85 8.31 -12.65
CA GLY A 122 -14.53 7.69 -12.80
C GLY A 122 -13.31 8.60 -12.83
N VAL A 123 -13.35 9.74 -13.52
CA VAL A 123 -12.19 10.65 -13.66
C VAL A 123 -12.48 12.01 -13.05
N ASP A 124 -11.73 12.41 -12.01
CA ASP A 124 -11.84 13.73 -11.41
C ASP A 124 -11.10 14.81 -12.22
N TYR A 125 -11.76 15.30 -13.27
CA TYR A 125 -11.26 16.42 -14.07
C TYR A 125 -10.98 17.70 -13.25
N LYS A 126 -11.79 17.99 -12.23
CA LYS A 126 -11.62 19.18 -11.37
C LYS A 126 -10.39 19.03 -10.47
N GLY A 127 -10.16 17.83 -9.92
CA GLY A 127 -8.98 17.50 -9.12
C GLY A 127 -7.70 17.43 -9.95
N MET A 128 -7.77 16.86 -11.16
CA MET A 128 -6.65 16.85 -12.11
C MET A 128 -6.22 18.27 -12.49
N LEU A 129 -7.15 19.17 -12.82
CA LEU A 129 -6.83 20.58 -13.08
C LEU A 129 -6.24 21.27 -11.84
N ARG A 130 -6.79 21.04 -10.66
CA ARG A 130 -6.26 21.55 -9.37
C ARG A 130 -4.83 21.07 -9.12
N ALA A 131 -4.56 19.78 -9.34
CA ALA A 131 -3.25 19.17 -9.16
C ALA A 131 -2.22 19.70 -10.18
N VAL A 132 -2.61 19.92 -11.44
CA VAL A 132 -1.74 20.56 -12.45
C VAL A 132 -1.36 21.97 -12.01
N MET A 133 -2.33 22.79 -11.57
CA MET A 133 -2.04 24.14 -11.07
C MET A 133 -1.16 24.14 -9.80
N ALA A 134 -1.39 23.22 -8.86
CA ALA A 134 -0.58 23.09 -7.64
C ALA A 134 0.87 22.65 -7.92
N ASN A 135 1.07 21.71 -8.86
CA ASN A 135 2.41 21.24 -9.24
C ASN A 135 3.27 22.36 -9.87
N LEU A 136 2.67 23.28 -10.62
CA LEU A 136 3.37 24.46 -11.14
C LEU A 136 3.86 25.41 -10.04
N GLY A 137 3.24 25.38 -8.86
CA GLY A 137 3.57 26.20 -7.69
C GLY A 137 4.62 25.60 -6.74
N ARG A 138 5.35 24.54 -7.13
CA ARG A 138 6.33 23.80 -6.28
C ARG A 138 5.75 23.15 -5.00
N VAL A 139 4.44 22.89 -4.91
CA VAL A 139 3.86 22.16 -3.77
C VAL A 139 3.56 20.70 -4.14
N LYS A 140 4.07 19.79 -3.30
CA LYS A 140 3.86 18.33 -3.23
C LYS A 140 2.91 17.72 -4.30
N SER A 141 3.47 16.90 -5.19
CA SER A 141 2.74 16.10 -6.17
C SER A 141 1.60 15.29 -5.54
N GLN A 142 0.36 15.72 -5.81
CA GLN A 142 -0.85 14.93 -5.60
C GLN A 142 -1.06 13.97 -6.78
N GLY A 143 -1.47 12.74 -6.49
CA GLY A 143 -1.78 11.76 -7.52
C GLY A 143 -3.10 12.10 -8.21
N ALA A 144 -3.06 12.39 -9.51
CA ALA A 144 -4.26 12.64 -10.32
C ALA A 144 -4.88 11.33 -10.83
N SER A 145 -5.12 10.36 -9.94
CA SER A 145 -5.70 9.04 -10.31
C SER A 145 -6.63 8.55 -9.22
N THR A 146 -7.92 8.57 -9.54
CA THR A 146 -9.07 8.23 -8.70
C THR A 146 -9.08 6.76 -8.30
N ILE A 147 -9.88 6.41 -7.29
CA ILE A 147 -10.03 5.02 -6.82
C ILE A 147 -10.38 4.07 -7.98
N THR A 148 -11.29 4.46 -8.86
CA THR A 148 -11.68 3.65 -10.04
C THR A 148 -10.53 3.43 -11.02
N MET A 149 -9.71 4.46 -11.27
CA MET A 149 -8.49 4.32 -12.08
C MET A 149 -7.48 3.38 -11.43
N GLN A 150 -7.42 3.34 -10.09
CA GLN A 150 -6.60 2.38 -9.36
C GLN A 150 -7.13 0.95 -9.50
N VAL A 151 -8.46 0.73 -9.43
CA VAL A 151 -9.09 -0.59 -9.67
C VAL A 151 -8.80 -1.07 -11.10
N ALA A 152 -9.08 -0.25 -12.11
CA ALA A 152 -8.80 -0.55 -13.52
C ALA A 152 -7.35 -0.98 -13.75
N ARG A 153 -6.41 -0.21 -13.19
CA ARG A 153 -4.96 -0.46 -13.27
C ARG A 153 -4.55 -1.73 -12.54
N ASN A 154 -5.03 -1.94 -11.31
CA ASN A 154 -4.56 -3.01 -10.43
C ASN A 154 -5.19 -4.39 -10.77
N VAL A 155 -6.30 -4.44 -11.51
CA VAL A 155 -6.94 -5.70 -11.95
C VAL A 155 -6.53 -6.12 -13.36
N TYR A 156 -6.46 -5.19 -14.31
CA TYR A 156 -6.40 -5.53 -15.74
C TYR A 156 -5.11 -5.13 -16.49
N LEU A 157 -4.26 -4.28 -15.91
CA LEU A 157 -3.16 -3.66 -16.65
C LEU A 157 -1.79 -4.10 -16.09
N SER A 158 -0.86 -4.39 -17.00
CA SER A 158 0.52 -4.73 -16.64
C SER A 158 1.22 -3.56 -15.94
N SER A 159 2.28 -3.86 -15.19
CA SER A 159 3.05 -2.87 -14.42
C SER A 159 3.80 -1.83 -15.29
N GLU A 160 3.95 -2.09 -16.59
CA GLU A 160 4.66 -1.26 -17.58
C GLU A 160 4.08 0.15 -17.74
N LYS A 161 4.91 1.19 -17.58
CA LYS A 161 4.46 2.59 -17.55
C LYS A 161 4.45 3.24 -18.94
N THR A 162 3.65 2.71 -19.87
CA THR A 162 3.48 3.29 -21.21
C THR A 162 2.36 4.33 -21.27
N PHE A 163 2.45 5.29 -22.21
CA PHE A 163 1.35 6.23 -22.50
C PHE A 163 0.07 5.49 -22.93
N THR A 164 0.23 4.44 -23.75
CA THR A 164 -0.87 3.58 -24.22
C THR A 164 -1.63 2.96 -23.04
N ARG A 165 -0.92 2.49 -22.00
CA ARG A 165 -1.57 1.96 -20.78
C ARG A 165 -2.44 3.00 -20.10
N LYS A 166 -2.07 4.30 -20.07
CA LYS A 166 -2.90 5.34 -19.44
C LYS A 166 -4.20 5.60 -20.22
N ILE A 167 -4.21 5.40 -21.53
CA ILE A 167 -5.43 5.43 -22.35
C ILE A 167 -6.33 4.23 -21.99
N TYR A 168 -5.77 3.03 -21.90
CA TYR A 168 -6.49 1.84 -21.44
C TYR A 168 -7.04 1.99 -20.00
N GLU A 169 -6.27 2.60 -19.10
CA GLU A 169 -6.69 2.89 -17.71
C GLU A 169 -7.94 3.81 -17.67
N ILE A 170 -7.98 4.84 -18.51
CA ILE A 170 -9.15 5.75 -18.64
C ILE A 170 -10.34 5.03 -19.29
N LEU A 171 -10.12 4.24 -20.34
CA LEU A 171 -11.18 3.47 -21.00
C LEU A 171 -11.82 2.42 -20.07
N LEU A 172 -11.01 1.67 -19.34
CA LEU A 172 -11.49 0.71 -18.34
C LEU A 172 -12.20 1.41 -17.17
N THR A 173 -11.72 2.59 -16.75
CA THR A 173 -12.40 3.41 -15.74
C THR A 173 -13.83 3.74 -16.15
N TYR A 174 -14.05 4.15 -17.41
CA TYR A 174 -15.40 4.40 -17.91
C TYR A 174 -16.25 3.13 -18.08
N LYS A 175 -15.64 2.01 -18.49
CA LYS A 175 -16.33 0.71 -18.57
C LYS A 175 -16.79 0.23 -17.18
N LEU A 176 -15.97 0.43 -16.13
CA LEU A 176 -16.29 0.11 -14.74
C LEU A 176 -17.45 0.96 -14.19
N GLU A 177 -17.39 2.28 -14.35
CA GLU A 177 -18.43 3.21 -13.82
C GLU A 177 -19.79 3.05 -14.50
N HIS A 178 -19.84 2.43 -15.66
CA HIS A 178 -21.09 2.11 -16.35
C HIS A 178 -21.70 0.78 -15.90
N LEU A 179 -20.88 -0.18 -15.45
CA LEU A 179 -21.32 -1.52 -15.06
C LEU A 179 -21.47 -1.70 -13.54
N LEU A 180 -20.77 -0.90 -12.74
CA LEU A 180 -20.67 -1.06 -11.29
C LEU A 180 -21.06 0.22 -10.56
N SER A 181 -21.80 0.09 -9.46
CA SER A 181 -22.05 1.21 -8.55
C SER A 181 -20.76 1.64 -7.83
N LYS A 182 -20.74 2.90 -7.34
CA LYS A 182 -19.63 3.41 -6.52
C LYS A 182 -19.31 2.54 -5.32
N ASN A 183 -20.33 1.96 -4.68
CA ASN A 183 -20.15 1.07 -3.54
C ASN A 183 -19.45 -0.24 -3.94
N GLN A 184 -19.76 -0.82 -5.10
CA GLN A 184 -19.07 -2.01 -5.62
C GLN A 184 -17.63 -1.69 -6.05
N ILE A 185 -17.40 -0.57 -6.73
CA ILE A 185 -16.05 -0.13 -7.12
C ILE A 185 -15.17 0.08 -5.88
N LEU A 186 -15.72 0.68 -4.82
CA LEU A 186 -15.05 0.84 -3.54
C LEU A 186 -14.84 -0.51 -2.83
N GLU A 187 -15.82 -1.41 -2.81
CA GLU A 187 -15.68 -2.75 -2.25
C GLU A 187 -14.54 -3.53 -2.91
N ILE A 188 -14.48 -3.52 -4.24
CA ILE A 188 -13.40 -4.13 -5.03
C ILE A 188 -12.06 -3.48 -4.66
N TYR A 189 -11.97 -2.14 -4.62
CA TYR A 189 -10.74 -1.45 -4.19
C TYR A 189 -10.29 -1.91 -2.79
N MET A 190 -11.21 -1.91 -1.83
CA MET A 190 -10.94 -2.21 -0.42
C MET A 190 -10.59 -3.68 -0.16
N ASN A 191 -10.92 -4.60 -1.08
CA ASN A 191 -10.61 -6.03 -0.98
C ASN A 191 -9.46 -6.47 -1.91
N GLN A 192 -9.19 -5.73 -3.00
CA GLN A 192 -8.21 -6.11 -4.01
C GLN A 192 -6.81 -5.54 -3.75
N ILE A 193 -6.69 -4.35 -3.15
CA ILE A 193 -5.41 -3.63 -3.14
C ILE A 193 -4.35 -4.28 -2.24
N TYR A 194 -3.12 -4.36 -2.72
CA TYR A 194 -1.98 -4.87 -1.96
C TYR A 194 -1.49 -3.85 -0.93
N LEU A 195 -1.34 -4.29 0.33
CA LEU A 195 -1.01 -3.44 1.47
C LEU A 195 0.27 -3.88 2.21
N GLY A 196 1.08 -4.76 1.61
CA GLY A 196 2.33 -5.28 2.20
C GLY A 196 2.13 -6.61 2.93
N ASN A 197 3.22 -7.31 3.28
CA ASN A 197 3.20 -8.55 4.07
C ASN A 197 2.21 -9.64 3.59
N ARG A 198 2.08 -9.78 2.26
CA ARG A 198 1.08 -10.63 1.56
C ARG A 198 -0.40 -10.28 1.84
N ALA A 199 -0.71 -9.18 2.51
CA ALA A 199 -2.07 -8.73 2.74
C ALA A 199 -2.67 -8.01 1.52
N TYR A 200 -3.81 -8.50 1.06
CA TYR A 200 -4.64 -7.92 0.01
C TYR A 200 -6.00 -7.56 0.61
N GLY A 201 -6.36 -6.28 0.50
CA GLY A 201 -7.53 -5.69 1.12
C GLY A 201 -7.33 -5.31 2.60
N PHE A 202 -8.06 -4.28 3.04
CA PHE A 202 -7.85 -3.63 4.33
C PHE A 202 -8.13 -4.55 5.53
N ALA A 203 -9.04 -5.53 5.39
CA ALA A 203 -9.31 -6.50 6.45
C ALA A 203 -8.13 -7.45 6.71
N ALA A 204 -7.50 -7.96 5.66
CA ALA A 204 -6.28 -8.78 5.81
C ALA A 204 -5.11 -7.95 6.36
N ALA A 205 -5.05 -6.66 6.02
CA ALA A 205 -4.03 -5.75 6.56
C ALA A 205 -4.25 -5.44 8.05
N SER A 206 -5.49 -5.22 8.51
CA SER A 206 -5.80 -5.03 9.94
C SER A 206 -5.37 -6.24 10.80
N GLU A 207 -5.67 -7.45 10.35
CA GLU A 207 -5.24 -8.69 11.03
C GLU A 207 -3.73 -8.91 11.00
N THR A 208 -3.06 -8.44 9.94
CA THR A 208 -1.60 -8.55 9.77
C THR A 208 -0.82 -7.52 10.58
N TYR A 209 -1.30 -6.27 10.67
CA TYR A 209 -0.60 -5.16 11.32
C TYR A 209 -1.03 -4.89 12.76
N PHE A 210 -2.27 -5.19 13.13
CA PHE A 210 -2.82 -4.89 14.47
C PHE A 210 -3.41 -6.13 15.16
N GLY A 211 -3.50 -7.27 14.48
CA GLY A 211 -4.02 -8.53 15.03
C GLY A 211 -5.50 -8.49 15.43
N LYS A 212 -6.29 -7.62 14.80
CA LYS A 212 -7.72 -7.45 15.11
C LYS A 212 -8.60 -7.17 13.89
N PRO A 213 -9.92 -7.43 13.98
CA PRO A 213 -10.86 -7.21 12.89
C PRO A 213 -10.95 -5.76 12.43
N LEU A 214 -11.15 -5.54 11.13
CA LEU A 214 -11.22 -4.21 10.52
C LEU A 214 -12.25 -3.30 11.19
N LYS A 215 -13.41 -3.84 11.58
CA LYS A 215 -14.49 -3.14 12.31
C LYS A 215 -14.07 -2.54 13.67
N SER A 216 -12.87 -2.86 14.15
CA SER A 216 -12.31 -2.42 15.44
C SER A 216 -11.08 -1.52 15.31
N VAL A 217 -10.83 -0.94 14.13
CA VAL A 217 -9.75 0.05 13.93
C VAL A 217 -10.14 1.45 14.42
N SER A 218 -9.16 2.15 14.98
CA SER A 218 -9.23 3.57 15.35
C SER A 218 -9.06 4.48 14.14
N ILE A 219 -9.20 5.80 14.35
CA ILE A 219 -8.86 6.82 13.35
C ILE A 219 -7.36 6.76 13.01
N ALA A 220 -6.48 6.55 14.01
CA ALA A 220 -5.05 6.47 13.78
C ALA A 220 -4.68 5.21 12.98
N GLU A 221 -5.26 4.05 13.31
CA GLU A 221 -5.04 2.79 12.60
C GLU A 221 -5.59 2.84 11.16
N ALA A 222 -6.80 3.38 10.97
CA ALA A 222 -7.36 3.62 9.64
C ALA A 222 -6.47 4.53 8.78
N ALA A 223 -5.97 5.64 9.36
CA ALA A 223 -5.03 6.54 8.70
C ALA A 223 -3.67 5.88 8.40
N MET A 224 -3.24 4.90 9.22
CA MET A 224 -2.02 4.12 8.97
C MET A 224 -2.23 3.18 7.77
N LEU A 225 -3.33 2.42 7.75
CA LEU A 225 -3.65 1.49 6.66
C LEU A 225 -3.88 2.23 5.33
N ALA A 226 -4.59 3.36 5.33
CA ALA A 226 -4.76 4.24 4.17
C ALA A 226 -3.42 4.87 3.69
N GLY A 227 -2.37 4.79 4.50
CA GLY A 227 -1.02 5.18 4.14
C GLY A 227 -0.34 4.27 3.12
N LEU A 228 -0.65 2.97 3.19
CA LEU A 228 0.06 1.89 2.52
C LEU A 228 -0.09 1.84 0.99
N PRO A 229 -1.29 2.03 0.38
CA PRO A 229 -1.51 1.92 -1.08
C PRO A 229 -0.47 2.61 -1.97
N LYS A 230 0.03 3.77 -1.54
CA LYS A 230 0.99 4.59 -2.29
C LYS A 230 2.36 3.94 -2.46
N ALA A 231 2.83 3.20 -1.47
CA ALA A 231 4.12 2.49 -1.48
C ALA A 231 4.18 1.48 -0.31
N PRO A 232 3.59 0.28 -0.43
CA PRO A 232 3.39 -0.63 0.69
C PRO A 232 4.68 -0.97 1.44
N SER A 233 5.78 -1.24 0.73
CA SER A 233 7.08 -1.55 1.35
C SER A 233 7.74 -0.34 2.04
N THR A 234 7.52 0.88 1.55
CA THR A 234 8.15 2.12 2.07
C THR A 234 7.41 2.69 3.28
N TYR A 235 6.14 2.34 3.46
CA TYR A 235 5.30 2.75 4.58
C TYR A 235 4.85 1.57 5.47
N ASN A 236 5.45 0.39 5.28
CA ASN A 236 5.23 -0.81 6.11
C ASN A 236 5.48 -0.47 7.60
N PRO A 237 4.48 -0.53 8.49
CA PRO A 237 4.66 -0.19 9.90
C PRO A 237 5.62 -1.11 10.65
N ILE A 238 5.83 -2.34 10.16
CA ILE A 238 6.75 -3.31 10.78
C ILE A 238 8.20 -2.94 10.44
N SER A 239 8.53 -2.80 9.16
CA SER A 239 9.92 -2.55 8.71
C SER A 239 10.29 -1.07 8.58
N ASN A 240 9.35 -0.13 8.75
CA ASN A 240 9.65 1.30 8.81
C ASN A 240 8.61 2.12 9.61
N PRO A 241 8.50 1.90 10.93
CA PRO A 241 7.52 2.58 11.79
C PRO A 241 7.66 4.12 11.74
N LYS A 242 8.89 4.64 11.63
CA LYS A 242 9.18 6.09 11.51
C LYS A 242 8.48 6.69 10.27
N ARG A 243 8.64 6.11 9.08
CA ARG A 243 7.98 6.61 7.85
C ARG A 243 6.49 6.32 7.81
N ALA A 244 6.04 5.20 8.37
CA ALA A 244 4.63 4.86 8.50
C ALA A 244 3.88 5.92 9.35
N ARG A 245 4.41 6.27 10.53
CA ARG A 245 3.88 7.31 11.42
C ARG A 245 3.82 8.70 10.75
N MET A 246 4.83 9.08 9.97
CA MET A 246 4.80 10.32 9.18
C MET A 246 3.68 10.32 8.11
N ARG A 247 3.46 9.18 7.43
CA ARG A 247 2.40 9.03 6.41
C ARG A 247 1.01 9.05 7.03
N GLN A 248 0.83 8.41 8.19
CA GLN A 248 -0.39 8.41 8.99
C GLN A 248 -0.78 9.82 9.45
N GLN A 249 0.15 10.59 10.01
CA GLN A 249 -0.14 11.97 10.46
C GLN A 249 -0.67 12.85 9.32
N LEU A 250 -0.05 12.76 8.13
CA LEU A 250 -0.50 13.45 6.92
C LEU A 250 -1.88 12.99 6.40
N ILE A 251 -2.36 11.83 6.83
CA ILE A 251 -3.71 11.34 6.50
C ILE A 251 -4.72 11.83 7.54
N ILE A 252 -4.35 11.91 8.81
CA ILE A 252 -5.16 12.57 9.84
C ILE A 252 -5.33 14.06 9.49
N ASP A 253 -4.28 14.74 9.03
CA ASP A 253 -4.35 16.10 8.45
C ASP A 253 -5.39 16.16 7.31
N ARG A 254 -5.38 15.18 6.40
CA ARG A 254 -6.31 15.13 5.27
C ARG A 254 -7.75 14.88 5.68
N MET A 255 -7.99 14.00 6.65
CA MET A 255 -9.34 13.72 7.17
C MET A 255 -9.94 14.95 7.86
N GLU A 256 -9.10 15.74 8.54
CA GLU A 256 -9.48 17.03 9.15
C GLU A 256 -9.70 18.13 8.08
N GLU A 257 -8.76 18.32 7.15
CA GLU A 257 -8.87 19.26 6.00
C GLU A 257 -10.13 19.04 5.15
N THR A 258 -10.66 17.81 5.12
CA THR A 258 -11.80 17.41 4.28
C THR A 258 -13.09 17.19 5.06
N GLY A 259 -13.08 17.40 6.39
CA GLY A 259 -14.27 17.32 7.23
C GLY A 259 -14.80 15.90 7.51
N PHE A 260 -13.99 14.86 7.28
CA PHE A 260 -14.34 13.49 7.68
C PHE A 260 -14.21 13.27 9.19
N ILE A 261 -13.32 14.02 9.86
CA ILE A 261 -13.17 14.06 11.32
C ILE A 261 -13.09 15.51 11.81
N ASP A 262 -13.44 15.74 13.06
CA ASP A 262 -13.25 17.04 13.72
C ASP A 262 -11.82 17.22 14.30
N ALA A 263 -11.48 18.44 14.70
CA ALA A 263 -10.17 18.78 15.23
C ALA A 263 -9.82 18.09 16.57
N ALA A 264 -10.81 17.72 17.39
CA ALA A 264 -10.58 17.00 18.64
C ALA A 264 -10.33 15.51 18.37
N GLN A 265 -11.08 14.91 17.44
CA GLN A 265 -10.81 13.57 16.91
C GLN A 265 -9.43 13.48 16.26
N ALA A 266 -9.06 14.48 15.44
CA ALA A 266 -7.73 14.58 14.86
C ALA A 266 -6.64 14.72 15.93
N ALA A 267 -6.83 15.60 16.92
CA ALA A 267 -5.91 15.77 18.05
C ALA A 267 -5.74 14.51 18.91
N ALA A 268 -6.79 13.68 19.04
CA ALA A 268 -6.72 12.38 19.70
C ALA A 268 -5.92 11.36 18.87
N ALA A 269 -6.27 11.18 17.59
CA ALA A 269 -5.56 10.26 16.68
C ALA A 269 -4.08 10.62 16.47
N ARG A 270 -3.74 11.91 16.51
CA ARG A 270 -2.36 12.41 16.50
C ARG A 270 -1.57 11.96 17.75
N LYS A 271 -2.21 11.81 18.91
CA LYS A 271 -1.60 11.37 20.18
C LYS A 271 -1.61 9.86 20.38
N GLU A 272 -2.50 9.14 19.71
CA GLU A 272 -2.64 7.69 19.82
C GLU A 272 -1.33 6.95 19.46
N ALA A 273 -0.88 6.07 20.37
CA ALA A 273 0.22 5.16 20.14
C ALA A 273 -0.33 3.85 19.56
N VAL A 274 -0.23 3.70 18.24
CA VAL A 274 -0.71 2.50 17.54
C VAL A 274 0.26 1.34 17.78
N HIS A 275 -0.21 0.29 18.47
CA HIS A 275 0.54 -0.95 18.65
C HIS A 275 0.62 -1.70 17.32
N ILE A 276 1.83 -2.00 16.86
CA ILE A 276 2.06 -2.84 15.68
C ILE A 276 2.31 -4.26 16.15
N ARG A 277 1.53 -5.20 15.62
CA ARG A 277 1.66 -6.63 15.89
C ARG A 277 3.08 -7.10 15.57
N THR A 278 3.81 -7.51 16.60
CA THR A 278 5.14 -8.11 16.46
C THR A 278 5.04 -9.61 16.14
N GLY A 279 6.16 -10.26 15.82
CA GLY A 279 6.19 -11.72 15.66
C GLY A 279 5.79 -12.49 16.93
N GLN A 280 6.00 -11.89 18.11
CA GLN A 280 5.65 -12.47 19.41
C GLN A 280 4.15 -12.35 19.75
N ASP A 281 3.41 -11.42 19.13
CA ASP A 281 1.96 -11.28 19.27
C ASP A 281 1.17 -12.37 18.50
N SER A 282 1.70 -13.59 18.40
CA SER A 282 1.08 -14.73 17.72
C SER A 282 0.04 -15.43 18.60
N THR A 283 -1.13 -14.80 18.74
CA THR A 283 -2.39 -15.40 19.23
C THR A 283 -2.95 -16.53 18.35
N ARG A 284 -2.08 -17.26 17.65
CA ARG A 284 -2.38 -18.39 16.76
C ARG A 284 -1.98 -19.67 17.49
N ILE A 285 -2.87 -20.66 17.47
CA ILE A 285 -2.60 -21.98 18.03
C ILE A 285 -1.47 -22.63 17.24
N HIS A 286 -0.43 -23.13 17.92
CA HIS A 286 0.67 -23.83 17.28
C HIS A 286 0.24 -25.23 16.81
N ALA A 287 -0.34 -25.28 15.61
CA ALA A 287 -0.96 -26.44 14.98
C ALA A 287 -0.38 -26.73 13.57
N GLU A 288 0.83 -26.25 13.28
CA GLU A 288 1.44 -26.19 11.95
C GLU A 288 1.47 -27.57 11.27
N TYR A 289 1.76 -28.63 12.02
CA TYR A 289 1.77 -30.02 11.52
C TYR A 289 0.37 -30.49 11.09
N VAL A 290 -0.67 -30.21 11.88
CA VAL A 290 -2.06 -30.60 11.58
C VAL A 290 -2.61 -29.75 10.42
N ALA A 291 -2.27 -28.46 10.38
CA ALA A 291 -2.59 -27.58 9.27
C ALA A 291 -1.94 -28.05 7.95
N GLU A 292 -0.68 -28.50 7.99
CA GLU A 292 0.02 -29.06 6.83
C GLU A 292 -0.57 -30.41 6.39
N MET A 293 -0.94 -31.31 7.31
CA MET A 293 -1.68 -32.54 6.97
C MET A 293 -3.00 -32.22 6.25
N ALA A 294 -3.78 -31.26 6.77
CA ALA A 294 -5.01 -30.81 6.12
C ALA A 294 -4.73 -30.19 4.74
N ARG A 295 -3.68 -29.37 4.60
CA ARG A 295 -3.25 -28.81 3.30
C ARG A 295 -2.92 -29.91 2.30
N GLN A 296 -2.18 -30.94 2.69
CA GLN A 296 -1.82 -32.06 1.82
C GLN A 296 -3.06 -32.82 1.31
N LEU A 297 -4.03 -33.09 2.19
CA LEU A 297 -5.29 -33.75 1.82
C LEU A 297 -6.12 -32.93 0.81
N ILE A 298 -6.27 -31.62 1.03
CA ILE A 298 -7.00 -30.76 0.07
C ILE A 298 -6.21 -30.58 -1.23
N TYR A 299 -4.88 -30.46 -1.18
CA TYR A 299 -4.05 -30.38 -2.38
C TYR A 299 -4.10 -31.66 -3.22
N ALA A 300 -4.19 -32.84 -2.59
CA ALA A 300 -4.38 -34.10 -3.30
C ALA A 300 -5.73 -34.17 -4.07
N GLN A 301 -6.75 -33.44 -3.62
CA GLN A 301 -8.08 -33.43 -4.24
C GLN A 301 -8.28 -32.29 -5.26
N TYR A 302 -7.66 -31.12 -5.05
CA TYR A 302 -7.91 -29.90 -5.86
C TYR A 302 -6.65 -29.30 -6.51
N GLY A 303 -5.47 -29.87 -6.28
CA GLY A 303 -4.20 -29.35 -6.79
C GLY A 303 -3.99 -27.88 -6.41
N ALA A 304 -3.48 -27.09 -7.35
CA ALA A 304 -3.21 -25.66 -7.15
C ALA A 304 -4.47 -24.83 -6.85
N GLU A 305 -5.67 -25.26 -7.27
CA GLU A 305 -6.92 -24.53 -6.99
C GLU A 305 -7.26 -24.49 -5.49
N ALA A 306 -6.69 -25.40 -4.69
CA ALA A 306 -6.85 -25.40 -3.24
C ALA A 306 -6.58 -24.01 -2.63
N TYR A 307 -5.56 -23.31 -3.16
CA TYR A 307 -5.06 -22.03 -2.64
C TYR A 307 -5.78 -20.78 -3.17
N THR A 308 -6.75 -20.94 -4.07
CA THR A 308 -7.45 -19.82 -4.73
C THR A 308 -8.96 -19.86 -4.56
N ARG A 309 -9.54 -21.02 -4.21
CA ARG A 309 -11.00 -21.24 -4.11
C ARG A 309 -11.63 -20.87 -2.77
N GLY A 310 -10.88 -20.35 -1.79
CA GLY A 310 -11.42 -19.96 -0.48
C GLY A 310 -11.97 -21.11 0.34
N LEU A 311 -11.36 -22.30 0.23
CA LEU A 311 -11.82 -23.49 0.92
C LEU A 311 -11.58 -23.36 2.44
N ASN A 312 -12.60 -23.62 3.24
CA ASN A 312 -12.51 -23.70 4.70
C ASN A 312 -12.57 -25.17 5.13
N VAL A 313 -11.53 -25.66 5.82
CA VAL A 313 -11.42 -27.02 6.34
C VAL A 313 -11.60 -27.00 7.85
N TYR A 314 -12.58 -27.74 8.36
CA TYR A 314 -12.78 -27.93 9.79
C TYR A 314 -12.21 -29.30 10.19
N THR A 315 -11.28 -29.30 11.14
CA THR A 315 -10.61 -30.51 11.64
C THR A 315 -11.29 -31.03 12.91
N THR A 316 -10.96 -32.25 13.31
CA THR A 316 -11.34 -32.82 14.61
C THR A 316 -10.42 -32.39 15.76
N LEU A 317 -9.53 -31.41 15.54
CA LEU A 317 -8.58 -30.95 16.54
C LEU A 317 -9.29 -30.07 17.57
N SER A 318 -9.02 -30.28 18.86
CA SER A 318 -9.37 -29.33 19.92
C SER A 318 -8.32 -28.23 20.03
N ALA A 319 -8.76 -26.98 20.04
CA ALA A 319 -7.90 -25.81 20.17
C ALA A 319 -7.14 -25.79 21.50
N SER A 320 -7.81 -26.12 22.61
CA SER A 320 -7.19 -26.15 23.94
C SER A 320 -6.16 -27.26 24.08
N ASP A 321 -6.45 -28.42 23.48
CA ASP A 321 -5.65 -29.63 23.70
C ASP A 321 -4.37 -29.58 22.86
N GLN A 322 -4.44 -28.99 21.65
CA GLN A 322 -3.27 -28.71 20.84
C GLN A 322 -2.32 -27.73 21.53
N GLU A 323 -2.84 -26.63 22.07
CA GLU A 323 -2.02 -25.65 22.78
C GLU A 323 -1.43 -26.26 24.06
N ALA A 324 -2.22 -27.02 24.83
CA ALA A 324 -1.72 -27.74 26.00
C ALA A 324 -0.61 -28.74 25.66
N ALA A 325 -0.74 -29.47 24.53
CA ALA A 325 0.27 -30.41 24.05
C ALA A 325 1.55 -29.70 23.59
N TYR A 326 1.44 -28.61 22.82
CA TYR A 326 2.56 -27.76 22.41
C TYR A 326 3.33 -27.23 23.63
N GLN A 327 2.61 -26.61 24.57
CA GLN A 327 3.19 -26.08 25.80
C GLN A 327 3.79 -27.19 26.69
N ALA A 328 3.21 -28.39 26.73
CA ALA A 328 3.77 -29.53 27.46
C ALA A 328 5.10 -30.01 26.83
N LEU A 329 5.15 -30.20 25.52
CA LEU A 329 6.35 -30.59 24.78
C LEU A 329 7.46 -29.54 24.94
N ARG A 330 7.13 -28.27 24.71
CA ARG A 330 8.07 -27.14 24.75
C ARG A 330 8.67 -26.95 26.15
N ARG A 331 7.86 -26.99 27.21
CA ARG A 331 8.35 -26.99 28.61
C ARG A 331 9.18 -28.24 28.92
N GLY A 332 8.83 -29.40 28.37
CA GLY A 332 9.59 -30.64 28.51
C GLY A 332 11.02 -30.52 27.95
N ILE A 333 11.15 -30.02 26.72
CA ILE A 333 12.43 -29.78 26.05
C ILE A 333 13.25 -28.72 26.79
N MET A 334 12.66 -27.57 27.12
CA MET A 334 13.39 -26.50 27.84
C MET A 334 13.85 -26.95 29.23
N ASN A 335 13.08 -27.81 29.91
CA ASN A 335 13.51 -28.41 31.19
C ASN A 335 14.51 -29.56 31.02
N TYR A 336 14.72 -30.10 29.82
CA TYR A 336 15.83 -30.98 29.50
C TYR A 336 17.11 -30.19 29.19
N GLU A 337 17.02 -29.16 28.35
CA GLU A 337 18.17 -28.32 27.96
C GLU A 337 18.74 -27.50 29.13
N ARG A 338 17.90 -26.95 30.02
CA ARG A 338 18.35 -26.28 31.27
C ARG A 338 19.13 -27.18 32.24
N ARG A 339 19.23 -28.48 31.99
CA ARG A 339 20.04 -29.45 32.77
C ARG A 339 21.31 -29.90 32.02
N GLN A 340 21.52 -29.44 30.79
CA GLN A 340 22.75 -29.70 30.04
C GLN A 340 23.84 -28.69 30.42
N HIS A 341 25.07 -28.96 30.00
CA HIS A 341 26.18 -28.03 30.14
C HIS A 341 26.07 -26.90 29.10
N TYR A 342 26.49 -25.69 29.47
CA TYR A 342 26.55 -24.57 28.53
C TYR A 342 27.47 -24.90 27.34
N ARG A 343 26.98 -24.67 26.12
CA ARG A 343 27.65 -25.06 24.87
C ARG A 343 28.45 -23.92 24.21
N GLY A 344 28.34 -22.70 24.76
CA GLY A 344 28.81 -21.45 24.15
C GLY A 344 27.65 -20.64 23.55
N PRO A 345 27.92 -19.40 23.09
CA PRO A 345 26.98 -18.66 22.27
C PRO A 345 26.89 -19.29 20.88
N GLU A 346 25.85 -18.95 20.11
CA GLU A 346 25.69 -19.44 18.73
C GLU A 346 26.68 -18.78 17.76
N GLU A 347 27.06 -17.53 18.03
CA GLU A 347 28.06 -16.77 17.28
C GLU A 347 28.85 -15.80 18.19
N PHE A 348 30.04 -15.37 17.74
CA PHE A 348 30.83 -14.29 18.33
C PHE A 348 31.04 -13.20 17.27
N ILE A 349 30.66 -11.95 17.57
CA ILE A 349 30.77 -10.81 16.64
C ILE A 349 31.81 -9.79 17.13
N GLU A 350 32.49 -9.12 16.19
CA GLU A 350 33.36 -7.97 16.49
C GLU A 350 32.56 -6.68 16.36
N LEU A 351 32.40 -5.94 17.47
CA LEU A 351 31.64 -4.69 17.51
C LEU A 351 32.49 -3.48 17.04
N PRO A 352 31.95 -2.58 16.21
CA PRO A 352 32.59 -1.30 15.86
C PRO A 352 32.85 -0.38 17.06
N GLN A 353 33.60 0.70 16.83
CA GLN A 353 33.95 1.69 17.88
C GLN A 353 32.99 2.89 17.94
N ASP A 354 32.15 3.07 16.93
CA ASP A 354 31.13 4.10 16.84
C ASP A 354 29.73 3.52 17.11
N ALA A 355 28.84 4.35 17.68
CA ALA A 355 27.54 3.89 18.17
C ALA A 355 26.58 3.47 17.05
N GLU A 356 26.67 4.08 15.85
CA GLU A 356 25.79 3.75 14.72
C GLU A 356 26.18 2.39 14.14
N GLY A 357 27.47 2.11 13.97
CA GLY A 357 27.97 0.78 13.60
C GLY A 357 27.77 -0.32 14.65
N ILE A 358 27.69 0.02 15.95
CA ILE A 358 27.34 -0.95 16.99
C ILE A 358 25.87 -1.41 16.85
N ASP A 359 24.94 -0.47 16.67
CA ASP A 359 23.52 -0.79 16.47
C ASP A 359 23.33 -1.60 15.18
N ASP A 360 23.93 -1.17 14.05
CA ASP A 360 23.89 -1.91 12.77
C ASP A 360 24.45 -3.34 12.90
N ALA A 361 25.58 -3.53 13.60
CA ALA A 361 26.18 -4.87 13.78
C ALA A 361 25.37 -5.80 14.71
N ILE A 362 24.61 -5.25 15.65
CA ILE A 362 23.67 -6.01 16.49
C ILE A 362 22.44 -6.43 15.69
N ASP A 363 21.89 -5.52 14.87
CA ASP A 363 20.72 -5.80 14.03
C ASP A 363 21.04 -6.82 12.93
N ASP A 364 22.20 -6.73 12.26
CA ASP A 364 22.66 -7.73 11.27
C ASP A 364 22.82 -9.12 11.91
N ALA A 365 23.49 -9.21 13.08
CA ALA A 365 23.69 -10.49 13.77
C ALA A 365 22.37 -11.12 14.25
N LEU A 366 21.39 -10.32 14.69
CA LEU A 366 20.09 -10.82 15.14
C LEU A 366 19.09 -11.03 14.00
N ALA A 367 19.40 -10.58 12.77
CA ALA A 367 18.64 -10.90 11.57
C ALA A 367 18.87 -12.36 11.11
N ASP A 368 20.11 -12.85 11.20
CA ASP A 368 20.44 -14.25 10.88
C ASP A 368 20.04 -15.23 12.00
N HIS A 369 20.00 -14.79 13.26
CA HIS A 369 19.59 -15.59 14.43
C HIS A 369 18.29 -15.08 15.10
N PRO A 370 17.12 -15.12 14.41
CA PRO A 370 15.88 -14.51 14.91
C PRO A 370 15.21 -15.27 16.07
N ASP A 371 14.31 -14.57 16.78
CA ASP A 371 13.49 -15.13 17.86
C ASP A 371 12.73 -16.39 17.45
N ASN A 372 12.83 -17.43 18.29
CA ASN A 372 12.13 -18.69 18.12
C ASN A 372 11.07 -18.89 19.20
N GLY A 373 10.04 -18.03 19.23
CA GLY A 373 8.94 -18.09 20.20
C GLY A 373 9.33 -17.56 21.58
N ASP A 374 9.30 -18.39 22.62
CA ASP A 374 9.78 -18.04 23.97
C ASP A 374 11.31 -18.16 24.14
N VAL A 375 12.03 -18.55 23.08
CA VAL A 375 13.50 -18.52 23.02
C VAL A 375 13.91 -17.23 22.31
N LEU A 376 14.56 -16.35 23.06
CA LEU A 376 14.83 -14.96 22.69
C LEU A 376 16.32 -14.73 22.40
N SER A 377 16.64 -14.31 21.19
CA SER A 377 18.02 -14.06 20.73
C SER A 377 18.53 -12.68 21.20
N ALA A 378 19.75 -12.59 21.70
CA ALA A 378 20.31 -11.32 22.16
C ALA A 378 21.85 -11.31 22.08
N VAL A 379 22.42 -10.17 21.69
CA VAL A 379 23.87 -9.95 21.71
C VAL A 379 24.29 -9.59 23.13
N VAL A 380 25.26 -10.30 23.70
CA VAL A 380 25.78 -10.02 25.04
C VAL A 380 26.89 -8.96 24.94
N LEU A 381 26.74 -7.83 25.64
CA LEU A 381 27.65 -6.67 25.57
C LEU A 381 28.54 -6.52 26.81
N GLU A 382 28.05 -6.91 27.99
CA GLU A 382 28.83 -6.86 29.25
C GLU A 382 28.68 -8.20 29.98
N VAL A 383 29.80 -8.75 30.44
CA VAL A 383 29.85 -10.03 31.17
C VAL A 383 30.63 -9.88 32.47
N SER A 384 30.04 -10.38 33.55
CA SER A 384 30.71 -10.52 34.85
C SER A 384 30.17 -11.72 35.62
N LYS A 385 30.86 -12.10 36.70
CA LYS A 385 30.47 -13.22 37.59
C LYS A 385 29.18 -12.99 38.40
N ARG A 386 28.48 -11.87 38.21
CA ARG A 386 27.24 -11.51 38.93
C ARG A 386 26.16 -10.84 38.08
N LYS A 387 26.54 -10.29 36.92
CA LYS A 387 25.71 -9.51 35.99
C LYS A 387 26.13 -9.80 34.55
N MET A 388 25.15 -9.92 33.67
CA MET A 388 25.32 -9.92 32.22
C MET A 388 24.36 -8.89 31.62
N ILE A 389 24.82 -8.08 30.67
CA ILE A 389 23.96 -7.20 29.87
C ILE A 389 23.86 -7.79 28.47
N ALA A 390 22.63 -7.97 27.98
CA ALA A 390 22.35 -8.34 26.60
C ALA A 390 21.43 -7.31 25.95
N VAL A 391 21.60 -7.08 24.65
CA VAL A 391 20.78 -6.18 23.82
C VAL A 391 20.06 -6.97 22.74
N ARG A 392 18.85 -6.52 22.43
CA ARG A 392 17.87 -7.13 21.53
C ARG A 392 17.75 -6.30 20.26
N GLY A 393 17.40 -6.92 19.12
CA GLY A 393 17.17 -6.27 17.81
C GLY A 393 15.90 -5.39 17.73
N ASN A 394 15.47 -4.85 18.88
CA ASN A 394 14.48 -3.79 19.01
C ASN A 394 15.00 -2.63 19.90
N GLY A 395 16.26 -2.69 20.33
CA GLY A 395 16.90 -1.76 21.26
C GLY A 395 16.70 -2.05 22.75
N ASP A 396 15.98 -3.12 23.13
CA ASP A 396 15.77 -3.43 24.56
C ASP A 396 17.03 -4.02 25.20
N THR A 397 17.51 -3.34 26.24
CA THR A 397 18.62 -3.81 27.09
C THR A 397 18.10 -4.65 28.25
N ILE A 398 18.52 -5.91 28.32
CA ILE A 398 18.16 -6.87 29.37
C ILE A 398 19.33 -7.07 30.33
N GLU A 399 19.12 -6.76 31.61
CA GLU A 399 20.08 -7.06 32.69
C GLU A 399 19.75 -8.41 33.35
N ILE A 400 20.68 -9.36 33.25
CA ILE A 400 20.53 -10.73 33.77
C ILE A 400 21.46 -10.90 34.98
N THR A 401 20.89 -11.26 36.12
CA THR A 401 21.60 -11.39 37.41
C THR A 401 21.12 -12.62 38.18
N GLY A 402 21.89 -13.01 39.22
CA GLY A 402 21.50 -14.06 40.16
C GLY A 402 21.19 -15.40 39.49
N ASP A 403 19.99 -15.93 39.73
CA ASP A 403 19.54 -17.23 39.21
C ASP A 403 19.51 -17.29 37.68
N GLY A 404 19.35 -16.16 36.99
CA GLY A 404 19.39 -16.08 35.52
C GLY A 404 20.75 -16.44 34.91
N LEU A 405 21.83 -16.39 35.70
CA LEU A 405 23.18 -16.73 35.25
C LEU A 405 23.55 -18.21 35.42
N LYS A 406 22.69 -19.01 36.10
CA LYS A 406 22.94 -20.45 36.31
C LYS A 406 23.15 -21.24 35.00
N PRO A 407 22.39 -21.03 33.91
CA PRO A 407 22.57 -21.80 32.68
C PRO A 407 23.92 -21.58 31.98
N VAL A 408 24.56 -20.42 32.19
CA VAL A 408 25.82 -20.03 31.52
C VAL A 408 27.03 -20.08 32.47
N GLN A 409 26.87 -20.59 33.69
CA GLN A 409 27.85 -20.44 34.78
C GLN A 409 29.24 -21.03 34.48
N SER A 410 29.33 -22.04 33.60
CA SER A 410 30.62 -22.59 33.15
C SER A 410 31.36 -21.69 32.15
N GLY A 411 30.64 -20.83 31.41
CA GLY A 411 31.22 -19.82 30.51
C GLY A 411 31.76 -18.60 31.27
N LEU A 412 31.09 -18.20 32.35
CA LEU A 412 31.51 -17.12 33.28
C LEU A 412 32.78 -17.44 34.11
N SER A 413 33.47 -18.54 33.80
CA SER A 413 34.68 -18.98 34.48
C SER A 413 35.92 -18.37 33.83
N ASP A 414 36.86 -17.88 34.64
CA ASP A 414 38.16 -17.37 34.14
C ASP A 414 38.88 -18.43 33.27
N LYS A 415 38.64 -19.71 33.60
CA LYS A 415 39.20 -20.91 32.98
C LYS A 415 38.29 -21.56 31.92
N ALA A 416 37.21 -20.91 31.50
CA ALA A 416 36.37 -21.41 30.41
C ALA A 416 37.20 -21.55 29.12
N PRO A 417 37.06 -22.65 28.34
CA PRO A 417 37.69 -22.75 27.03
C PRO A 417 37.08 -21.72 26.07
N PRO A 418 37.85 -21.21 25.07
CA PRO A 418 37.44 -20.05 24.28
C PRO A 418 36.06 -20.17 23.62
N ASN A 419 35.67 -21.37 23.19
CA ASN A 419 34.40 -21.63 22.51
C ASN A 419 33.15 -21.58 23.42
N ILE A 420 33.31 -21.53 24.74
CA ILE A 420 32.17 -21.33 25.68
C ILE A 420 32.36 -20.13 26.60
N LYS A 421 33.48 -19.41 26.46
CA LYS A 421 33.80 -18.29 27.35
C LYS A 421 32.95 -17.08 27.00
N LEU A 422 32.45 -16.43 28.05
CA LEU A 422 31.79 -15.13 28.03
C LEU A 422 32.69 -14.11 28.75
#